data_AF-A0A820Z077-F1
#
_entry.id   AF-A0A820Z077-F1
#
_cell.length_a   1.000
_cell.length_b   1.000
_cell.length_c   1.000
_cell.angle_alpha   90.00
_cell.angle_beta   90.00
_cell.angle_gamma   90.00
#
_symmetry.space_group_name_H-M   'P 1'
#
loop_
_entity.id
_entity.type
_entity.pdbx_description
1 polymer ?
#
loop_
_entity_poly.entity_id
_entity_poly.type
_entity_poly.pdbx_seq_one_letter_code
_entity_poly.pdbx_strand_id
1 'polypeptide(L)'
;MDQMKRKLSLNQSSKEETKKLRNEFNRSITCIENLSMEFFYEIFDYLDGYVIYKAFSNLNHRFQQLLNSPSLLFKIKIHHLKYKEGHRNNYKKFLRMNMHKIVSMRVYLSIQSDTFFLWFTIQSSLTALESLRIYDIEPIRLISLLINLASLPRLFSLSIKTSNTYENLNDIYRLIFTLPTLKWCRFIFDRKNSSFSLPMAINKQQSTIEYLSIHHHCTLNELYTIISYTPQLRRLKLCHKLEIDSNIRTISPIILANLTNVSIYMHHVKFDEFEIFIRKICSTLKILHINIYSQDIAFLDAYQWEKLILKSLPQLEKFYLRYYERADRVYKYPIYNGEPNQFISSFWIERQWVFEAEINSESIIYLVHPYRKRWYENTQDKICNSSRDFSKSIRLTLKNVDSDDIEELLTIATRRVLTVAQVYDLEIPKEKIFIGTLIEIVNLLPEINTLKIHSLSLYEPRMLNSEERCTFSSIKDTSKITNVYLEKMNEIEEFSFLSELCPYMESFKVDYIKHIDFKFVLRYIFKKIKEDCNDCLCVLCFRIPTVDDEMIRKLKRMINFEKILFNYTIKRVTDYIYIEWEEF
;
A
#
# COMPACT_ATOMS: atom_id res chain seq x y z
N MET A 1 8.72 -41.69 -28.14
CA MET A 1 9.20 -41.96 -26.77
C MET A 1 10.68 -41.64 -26.57
N ASP A 2 11.56 -41.94 -27.53
CA ASP A 2 13.02 -41.77 -27.35
C ASP A 2 13.52 -40.31 -27.36
N GLN A 3 12.82 -39.38 -27.99
CA GLN A 3 13.12 -37.93 -27.89
C GLN A 3 12.80 -37.34 -26.50
N MET A 4 11.82 -37.90 -25.80
CA MET A 4 11.44 -37.47 -24.44
C MET A 4 12.45 -37.98 -23.39
N LYS A 5 12.96 -39.20 -23.59
CA LYS A 5 14.07 -39.75 -22.78
C LYS A 5 15.37 -38.96 -22.97
N ARG A 6 15.70 -38.51 -24.20
CA ARG A 6 16.88 -37.66 -24.44
C ARG A 6 16.77 -36.28 -23.75
N LYS A 7 15.62 -35.61 -23.81
CA LYS A 7 15.39 -34.33 -23.09
C LYS A 7 15.42 -34.47 -21.57
N LEU A 8 14.93 -35.59 -21.01
CA LEU A 8 15.04 -35.90 -19.58
C LEU A 8 16.49 -36.19 -19.15
N SER A 9 17.28 -36.90 -19.99
CA SER A 9 18.69 -37.17 -19.70
C SER A 9 19.57 -35.92 -19.74
N LEU A 10 19.31 -34.99 -20.67
CA LEU A 10 20.02 -33.70 -20.75
C LEU A 10 19.70 -32.78 -19.56
N ASN A 11 18.45 -32.76 -19.10
CA ASN A 11 18.03 -32.01 -17.90
C ASN A 11 18.51 -32.64 -16.58
N GLN A 12 18.71 -33.96 -16.54
CA GLN A 12 19.32 -34.65 -15.41
C GLN A 12 20.84 -34.43 -15.37
N SER A 13 21.52 -34.50 -16.51
CA SER A 13 22.95 -34.17 -16.64
C SER A 13 23.27 -32.74 -16.19
N SER A 14 22.48 -31.75 -16.61
CA SER A 14 22.71 -30.35 -16.21
C SER A 14 22.42 -30.11 -14.72
N LYS A 15 21.45 -30.83 -14.14
CA LYS A 15 21.15 -30.81 -12.70
C LYS A 15 22.22 -31.53 -11.88
N GLU A 16 22.81 -32.59 -12.40
CA GLU A 16 23.92 -33.29 -11.76
C GLU A 16 25.20 -32.49 -11.82
N GLU A 17 25.53 -31.84 -12.94
CA GLU A 17 26.68 -30.92 -13.04
C GLU A 17 26.55 -29.72 -12.10
N THR A 18 25.38 -29.08 -12.04
CA THR A 18 25.15 -27.99 -11.07
C THR A 18 25.20 -28.48 -9.62
N LYS A 19 24.74 -29.70 -9.33
CA LYS A 19 24.85 -30.31 -7.99
C LYS A 19 26.30 -30.71 -7.66
N LYS A 20 27.09 -31.13 -8.65
CA LYS A 20 28.51 -31.45 -8.53
C LYS A 20 29.33 -30.17 -8.29
N LEU A 21 29.11 -29.13 -9.09
CA LEU A 21 29.71 -27.80 -8.93
C LEU A 21 29.36 -27.18 -7.57
N ARG A 22 28.10 -27.32 -7.11
CA ARG A 22 27.67 -26.84 -5.78
C ARG A 22 28.29 -27.64 -4.65
N ASN A 23 28.48 -28.95 -4.82
CA ASN A 23 29.15 -29.80 -3.84
C ASN A 23 30.68 -29.61 -3.84
N GLU A 24 31.31 -29.29 -4.97
CA GLU A 24 32.72 -28.90 -5.06
C GLU A 24 32.96 -27.51 -4.46
N PHE A 25 32.08 -26.55 -4.76
CA PHE A 25 32.09 -25.21 -4.14
C PHE A 25 31.92 -25.28 -2.62
N ASN A 26 31.02 -26.13 -2.12
CA ASN A 26 30.82 -26.34 -0.68
C ASN A 26 31.97 -27.14 -0.02
N ARG A 27 32.78 -27.89 -0.78
CA ARG A 27 33.95 -28.62 -0.26
C ARG A 27 35.22 -27.76 -0.20
N SER A 28 35.31 -26.67 -0.95
CA SER A 28 36.50 -25.79 -0.99
C SER A 28 36.43 -24.59 -0.04
N ILE A 29 35.25 -24.22 0.45
CA ILE A 29 35.07 -23.10 1.38
C ILE A 29 35.07 -23.62 2.82
N THR A 30 36.25 -23.67 3.43
CA THR A 30 36.42 -24.04 4.84
C THR A 30 36.48 -22.83 5.76
N CYS A 31 36.68 -21.63 5.21
CA CYS A 31 36.76 -20.36 5.93
C CYS A 31 36.24 -19.20 5.06
N ILE A 32 35.87 -18.09 5.70
CA ILE A 32 35.31 -16.92 5.02
C ILE A 32 36.31 -16.30 4.04
N GLU A 33 37.60 -16.46 4.31
CA GLU A 33 38.72 -16.04 3.47
C GLU A 33 38.85 -16.85 2.18
N ASN A 34 38.08 -17.92 1.97
CA ASN A 34 38.04 -18.64 0.70
C ASN A 34 36.95 -18.10 -0.25
N LEU A 35 36.04 -17.24 0.23
CA LEU A 35 35.05 -16.58 -0.63
C LEU A 35 35.75 -15.64 -1.62
N SER A 36 35.22 -15.48 -2.83
CA SER A 36 35.78 -14.57 -3.83
C SER A 36 35.57 -13.09 -3.47
N MET A 37 36.27 -12.16 -4.14
CA MET A 37 36.11 -10.72 -3.85
C MET A 37 34.72 -10.21 -4.23
N GLU A 38 34.13 -10.77 -5.28
CA GLU A 38 32.79 -10.45 -5.79
C GLU A 38 31.73 -10.69 -4.73
N PHE A 39 31.81 -11.83 -4.01
CA PHE A 39 30.91 -12.10 -2.89
C PHE A 39 31.03 -11.05 -1.78
N PHE A 40 32.24 -10.58 -1.47
CA PHE A 40 32.38 -9.52 -0.47
C PHE A 40 31.84 -8.19 -0.96
N TYR A 41 32.01 -7.83 -2.24
CA TYR A 41 31.39 -6.62 -2.78
C TYR A 41 29.86 -6.70 -2.71
N GLU A 42 29.27 -7.84 -3.04
CA GLU A 42 27.83 -8.07 -2.92
C GLU A 42 27.37 -7.97 -1.45
N ILE A 43 28.10 -8.57 -0.50
CA ILE A 43 27.79 -8.44 0.93
C ILE A 43 27.89 -6.98 1.38
N PHE A 44 28.95 -6.28 0.96
CA PHE A 44 29.20 -4.88 1.33
C PHE A 44 28.11 -3.94 0.79
N ASP A 45 27.45 -4.28 -0.31
CA ASP A 45 26.37 -3.48 -0.87
C ASP A 45 25.15 -3.31 0.06
N TYR A 46 24.97 -4.25 0.99
CA TYR A 46 23.93 -4.25 2.03
C TYR A 46 24.36 -3.60 3.35
N LEU A 47 25.66 -3.32 3.53
CA LEU A 47 26.23 -2.83 4.78
C LEU A 47 26.56 -1.33 4.73
N ASP A 48 26.71 -0.73 5.91
CA ASP A 48 27.18 0.64 6.03
C ASP A 48 28.70 0.72 5.81
N GLY A 49 29.16 1.70 5.04
CA GLY A 49 30.56 1.87 4.69
C GLY A 49 31.50 2.00 5.88
N TYR A 50 31.07 2.65 6.97
CA TYR A 50 31.89 2.73 8.17
C TYR A 50 31.92 1.40 8.93
N VAL A 51 30.82 0.64 8.93
CA VAL A 51 30.77 -0.70 9.51
C VAL A 51 31.72 -1.64 8.76
N ILE A 52 31.71 -1.59 7.43
CA ILE A 52 32.65 -2.32 6.57
C ILE A 52 34.08 -1.94 6.92
N TYR A 53 34.41 -0.65 6.91
CA TYR A 53 35.75 -0.19 7.24
C TYR A 53 36.19 -0.65 8.63
N LYS A 54 35.34 -0.48 9.65
CA LYS A 54 35.65 -0.87 11.03
C LYS A 54 35.87 -2.37 11.18
N ALA A 55 35.06 -3.20 10.52
CA ALA A 55 35.13 -4.65 10.63
C ALA A 55 36.31 -5.24 9.86
N PHE A 56 36.65 -4.68 8.69
CA PHE A 56 37.58 -5.32 7.75
C PHE A 56 38.96 -4.64 7.64
N SER A 57 39.13 -3.39 8.09
CA SER A 57 40.39 -2.63 7.89
C SER A 57 41.63 -3.21 8.59
N ASN A 58 41.42 -3.94 9.69
CA ASN A 58 42.49 -4.46 10.53
C ASN A 58 42.57 -6.00 10.53
N LEU A 59 41.90 -6.69 9.59
CA LEU A 59 41.90 -8.15 9.56
C LEU A 59 43.18 -8.71 8.95
N ASN A 60 43.33 -8.61 7.62
CA ASN A 60 44.50 -9.10 6.90
C ASN A 60 44.69 -8.33 5.58
N HIS A 61 45.81 -8.59 4.92
CA HIS A 61 46.20 -7.90 3.68
C HIS A 61 45.14 -8.02 2.57
N ARG A 62 44.47 -9.16 2.46
CA ARG A 62 43.42 -9.39 1.45
C ARG A 62 42.24 -8.42 1.63
N PHE A 63 41.76 -8.25 2.86
CA PHE A 63 40.68 -7.30 3.15
C PHE A 63 41.12 -5.85 3.03
N GLN A 64 42.38 -5.54 3.33
CA GLN A 64 42.93 -4.21 3.06
C GLN A 64 42.95 -3.87 1.56
N GLN A 65 43.36 -4.83 0.71
CA GLN A 65 43.28 -4.66 -0.75
C GLN A 65 41.82 -4.47 -1.20
N LEU A 66 40.89 -5.24 -0.65
CA LEU A 66 39.47 -5.12 -0.95
C LEU A 66 38.93 -3.72 -0.61
N LEU A 67 39.29 -3.17 0.56
CA LEU A 67 38.87 -1.82 0.98
C LEU A 67 39.53 -0.69 0.16
N ASN A 68 40.79 -0.89 -0.24
CA ASN A 68 41.54 0.07 -1.03
C ASN A 68 41.15 0.04 -2.52
N SER A 69 40.48 -1.02 -2.97
CA SER A 69 39.98 -1.16 -4.34
C SER A 69 39.15 0.06 -4.79
N PRO A 70 39.41 0.61 -5.99
CA PRO A 70 38.62 1.71 -6.54
C PRO A 70 37.19 1.28 -6.91
N SER A 71 36.97 -0.02 -7.09
CA SER A 71 35.65 -0.60 -7.39
C SER A 71 34.72 -0.62 -6.18
N LEU A 72 35.27 -0.51 -4.96
CA LEU A 72 34.46 -0.48 -3.75
C LEU A 72 33.87 0.93 -3.55
N LEU A 73 32.55 1.01 -3.58
CA LEU A 73 31.79 2.23 -3.35
C LEU A 73 31.07 2.15 -2.00
N PHE A 74 31.02 3.27 -1.28
CA PHE A 74 30.47 3.30 0.07
C PHE A 74 29.10 4.00 0.11
N LYS A 75 28.18 3.38 0.85
CA LYS A 75 26.93 3.98 1.33
C LYS A 75 27.07 4.20 2.82
N ILE A 76 26.89 5.43 3.28
CA ILE A 76 27.15 5.78 4.68
C ILE A 76 25.94 6.42 5.37
N LYS A 77 25.75 6.05 6.63
CA LYS A 77 24.74 6.57 7.53
C LYS A 77 25.42 7.19 8.74
N ILE A 78 25.24 8.49 8.87
CA ILE A 78 25.72 9.30 9.98
C ILE A 78 24.53 9.52 10.91
N HIS A 79 24.37 8.64 11.88
CA HIS A 79 23.44 8.83 12.98
C HIS A 79 24.17 9.52 14.12
N HIS A 80 23.54 10.55 14.70
CA HIS A 80 23.93 11.27 15.92
C HIS A 80 25.36 10.98 16.41
N LEU A 81 26.26 11.95 16.25
CA LEU A 81 27.64 11.93 16.72
C LEU A 81 27.79 11.89 18.26
N LYS A 82 26.80 11.37 19.00
CA LYS A 82 26.79 11.13 20.45
C LYS A 82 27.85 10.12 20.92
N TYR A 83 28.71 9.64 20.03
CA TYR A 83 29.76 8.69 20.37
C TYR A 83 30.89 9.35 21.16
N LYS A 84 31.54 8.56 22.05
CA LYS A 84 32.80 8.90 22.71
C LYS A 84 33.80 9.47 21.69
N GLU A 85 34.61 10.44 22.10
CA GLU A 85 35.53 11.21 21.24
C GLU A 85 36.42 10.34 20.32
N GLY A 86 36.87 9.17 20.80
CA GLY A 86 37.63 8.21 19.99
C GLY A 86 36.88 7.65 18.77
N HIS A 87 35.59 7.34 18.93
CA HIS A 87 34.76 6.88 17.80
C HIS A 87 34.57 7.96 16.74
N ARG A 88 34.43 9.21 17.19
CA ARG A 88 34.30 10.39 16.34
C ARG A 88 35.58 10.63 15.51
N ASN A 89 36.76 10.49 16.12
CA ASN A 89 38.03 10.60 15.40
C ASN A 89 38.22 9.51 14.34
N ASN A 90 37.84 8.27 14.65
CA ASN A 90 37.90 7.17 13.68
C ASN A 90 36.95 7.39 12.50
N TYR A 91 35.74 7.90 12.75
CA TYR A 91 34.79 8.24 11.68
C TYR A 91 35.34 9.35 10.78
N LYS A 92 35.92 10.40 11.37
CA LYS A 92 36.56 11.50 10.65
C LYS A 92 37.71 11.01 9.76
N LYS A 93 38.55 10.11 10.29
CA LYS A 93 39.65 9.49 9.52
C LYS A 93 39.08 8.71 8.33
N PHE A 94 38.09 7.85 8.57
CA PHE A 94 37.44 7.06 7.52
C PHE A 94 36.88 7.95 6.40
N LEU A 95 36.11 8.99 6.74
CA LEU A 95 35.53 9.90 5.76
C LEU A 95 36.62 10.55 4.90
N ARG A 96 37.65 11.13 5.54
CA ARG A 96 38.75 11.80 4.81
C ARG A 96 39.44 10.88 3.81
N MET A 97 39.66 9.61 4.16
CA MET A 97 40.34 8.66 3.28
C MET A 97 39.46 8.16 2.13
N ASN A 98 38.13 8.20 2.28
CA ASN A 98 37.20 7.52 1.37
C ASN A 98 36.18 8.45 0.70
N MET A 99 36.28 9.77 0.86
CA MET A 99 35.34 10.75 0.28
C MET A 99 35.04 10.52 -1.21
N HIS A 100 36.07 10.25 -2.00
CA HIS A 100 35.95 10.00 -3.44
C HIS A 100 35.22 8.70 -3.80
N LYS A 101 34.99 7.80 -2.84
CA LYS A 101 34.28 6.51 -3.01
C LYS A 101 32.86 6.53 -2.47
N ILE A 102 32.45 7.61 -1.80
CA ILE A 102 31.12 7.68 -1.19
C ILE A 102 30.09 8.05 -2.26
N VAL A 103 29.19 7.11 -2.56
CA VAL A 103 28.11 7.29 -3.55
C VAL A 103 26.80 7.71 -2.92
N SER A 104 26.54 7.31 -1.68
CA SER A 104 25.30 7.67 -0.98
C SER A 104 25.56 8.02 0.47
N MET A 105 24.94 9.10 0.92
CA MET A 105 25.08 9.60 2.27
C MET A 105 23.73 9.90 2.89
N ARG A 106 23.56 9.42 4.13
CA ARG A 106 22.43 9.75 4.98
C ARG A 106 22.92 10.39 6.27
N VAL A 107 22.47 11.59 6.58
CA VAL A 107 22.93 12.38 7.72
C VAL A 107 21.75 12.76 8.60
N TYR A 108 21.85 12.49 9.90
CA TYR A 108 20.90 12.94 10.92
C TYR A 108 21.58 13.97 11.82
N LEU A 109 21.16 15.22 11.70
CA LEU A 109 21.73 16.34 12.45
C LEU A 109 20.86 16.56 13.70
N SER A 110 21.35 16.15 14.88
CA SER A 110 20.74 16.63 16.14
C SER A 110 21.09 18.10 16.39
N ILE A 111 20.41 18.71 17.36
CA ILE A 111 20.60 20.08 17.88
C ILE A 111 22.08 20.48 18.12
N GLN A 112 23.01 19.53 18.30
CA GLN A 112 24.47 19.77 18.34
C GLN A 112 25.15 19.77 16.94
N SER A 113 24.48 20.33 15.92
CA SER A 113 24.84 20.18 14.49
C SER A 113 26.15 20.90 14.08
N ASP A 114 26.60 21.87 14.87
CA ASP A 114 27.81 22.67 14.58
C ASP A 114 29.05 21.80 14.39
N THR A 115 29.14 20.74 15.20
CA THR A 115 30.24 19.79 15.16
C THR A 115 30.35 19.05 13.83
N PHE A 116 29.21 18.73 13.19
CA PHE A 116 29.19 18.05 11.90
C PHE A 116 29.73 18.96 10.79
N PHE A 117 29.20 20.17 10.64
CA PHE A 117 29.62 21.10 9.59
C PHE A 117 31.07 21.58 9.76
N LEU A 118 31.59 21.58 10.99
CA LEU A 118 33.00 21.85 11.27
C LEU A 118 33.96 20.75 10.75
N TRP A 119 33.54 19.49 10.61
CA TRP A 119 34.41 18.43 10.06
C TRP A 119 34.03 17.99 8.67
N PHE A 120 32.78 18.20 8.32
CA PHE A 120 32.17 17.79 7.08
C PHE A 120 31.85 19.03 6.25
N THR A 121 32.91 19.73 5.85
CA THR A 121 32.79 20.65 4.73
C THR A 121 32.57 19.78 3.49
N ILE A 122 31.36 19.81 2.92
CA ILE A 122 31.11 19.22 1.62
C ILE A 122 32.03 19.96 0.64
N GLN A 123 33.15 19.34 0.33
CA GLN A 123 34.14 19.85 -0.61
C GLN A 123 33.93 19.16 -1.95
N SER A 124 34.60 19.69 -2.97
CA SER A 124 34.74 19.06 -4.30
C SER A 124 35.33 17.64 -4.27
N SER A 125 35.78 17.13 -3.12
CA SER A 125 36.31 15.77 -2.94
C SER A 125 35.26 14.66 -2.95
N LEU A 126 33.97 14.99 -2.77
CA LEU A 126 32.85 14.03 -2.87
C LEU A 126 32.44 13.78 -4.34
N THR A 127 33.42 13.52 -5.20
CA THR A 127 33.24 13.45 -6.66
C THR A 127 32.31 12.31 -7.12
N ALA A 128 32.20 11.24 -6.33
CA ALA A 128 31.32 10.10 -6.60
C ALA A 128 29.92 10.24 -5.97
N LEU A 129 29.64 11.31 -5.21
CA LEU A 129 28.39 11.40 -4.48
C LEU A 129 27.20 11.58 -5.43
N GLU A 130 26.29 10.61 -5.36
CA GLU A 130 25.11 10.51 -6.21
C GLU A 130 23.82 10.84 -5.45
N SER A 131 23.74 10.43 -4.19
CA SER A 131 22.54 10.62 -3.35
C SER A 131 22.88 11.14 -1.97
N LEU A 132 22.23 12.24 -1.59
CA LEU A 132 22.37 12.87 -0.28
C LEU A 132 21.01 12.98 0.41
N ARG A 133 20.90 12.47 1.63
CA ARG A 133 19.72 12.60 2.48
C ARG A 133 20.10 13.23 3.81
N ILE A 134 19.48 14.34 4.15
CA ILE A 134 19.77 15.08 5.37
C ILE A 134 18.49 15.28 6.14
N TYR A 135 18.57 14.96 7.43
CA TYR A 135 17.48 15.10 8.38
C TYR A 135 17.83 16.09 9.46
N ASP A 136 16.83 16.88 9.84
CA ASP A 136 16.84 17.81 10.95
C ASP A 136 17.92 18.91 10.80
N ILE A 137 18.16 19.37 9.56
CA ILE A 137 19.07 20.50 9.26
C ILE A 137 18.42 21.85 9.56
N GLU A 138 19.17 22.76 10.17
CA GLU A 138 18.75 24.14 10.31
C GLU A 138 18.77 24.87 8.95
N PRO A 139 17.75 25.66 8.63
CA PRO A 139 17.65 26.32 7.34
C PRO A 139 18.85 27.19 6.95
N ILE A 140 19.44 27.91 7.91
CA ILE A 140 20.62 28.76 7.63
C ILE A 140 21.84 27.93 7.23
N ARG A 141 22.02 26.76 7.85
CA ARG A 141 23.06 25.78 7.50
C ARG A 141 22.79 25.12 6.15
N LEU A 142 21.50 24.93 5.82
CA LEU A 142 21.09 24.39 4.53
C LEU A 142 21.50 25.28 3.36
N ILE A 143 21.40 26.61 3.48
CA ILE A 143 21.85 27.53 2.43
C ILE A 143 23.34 27.34 2.13
N SER A 144 24.19 27.38 3.18
CA SER A 144 25.63 27.16 3.03
C SER A 144 25.95 25.80 2.41
N LEU A 145 25.16 24.78 2.76
CA LEU A 145 25.31 23.45 2.21
C LEU A 145 24.97 23.41 0.71
N LEU A 146 23.82 23.98 0.31
CA LEU A 146 23.34 23.96 -1.08
C LEU A 146 24.35 24.61 -2.04
N ILE A 147 24.99 25.70 -1.61
CA ILE A 147 26.07 26.36 -2.38
C ILE A 147 27.21 25.36 -2.66
N ASN A 148 27.60 24.56 -1.67
CA ASN A 148 28.65 23.55 -1.85
C ASN A 148 28.21 22.39 -2.75
N LEU A 149 26.94 21.99 -2.68
CA LEU A 149 26.39 20.90 -3.51
C LEU A 149 26.41 21.22 -5.02
N ALA A 150 26.36 22.51 -5.39
CA ALA A 150 26.43 22.93 -6.79
C ALA A 150 27.73 22.48 -7.50
N SER A 151 28.80 22.25 -6.73
CA SER A 151 30.09 21.78 -7.25
C SER A 151 30.16 20.27 -7.48
N LEU A 152 29.15 19.50 -7.04
CA LEU A 152 29.21 18.04 -7.09
C LEU A 152 28.78 17.50 -8.46
N PRO A 153 29.67 16.83 -9.21
CA PRO A 153 29.43 16.50 -10.61
C PRO A 153 28.44 15.37 -10.83
N ARG A 154 28.08 14.61 -9.79
CA ARG A 154 27.25 13.40 -9.90
C ARG A 154 25.99 13.41 -9.02
N LEU A 155 25.74 14.50 -8.29
CA LEU A 155 24.63 14.56 -7.34
C LEU A 155 23.28 14.64 -8.07
N PHE A 156 22.68 13.48 -8.32
CA PHE A 156 21.38 13.40 -8.98
C PHE A 156 20.20 13.29 -8.01
N SER A 157 20.42 12.98 -6.73
CA SER A 157 19.38 12.77 -5.73
C SER A 157 19.62 13.55 -4.44
N LEU A 158 18.64 14.38 -4.04
CA LEU A 158 18.69 15.18 -2.82
C LEU A 158 17.39 15.03 -2.00
N SER A 159 17.49 14.65 -0.74
CA SER A 159 16.38 14.67 0.23
C SER A 159 16.75 15.52 1.43
N ILE A 160 15.93 16.49 1.77
CA ILE A 160 16.16 17.38 2.92
C ILE A 160 14.92 17.39 3.82
N LYS A 161 15.14 17.24 5.12
CA LYS A 161 14.17 17.52 6.18
C LYS A 161 14.77 18.56 7.14
N THR A 162 14.07 19.65 7.41
CA THR A 162 14.54 20.67 8.36
C THR A 162 14.04 20.41 9.78
N SER A 163 14.78 20.91 10.78
CA SER A 163 14.45 20.78 12.20
C SER A 163 13.53 21.89 12.74
N ASN A 164 13.48 23.05 12.07
CA ASN A 164 12.74 24.24 12.50
C ASN A 164 11.98 24.89 11.32
N THR A 165 11.05 25.79 11.65
CA THR A 165 10.36 26.64 10.68
C THR A 165 11.33 27.67 10.10
N TYR A 166 11.38 27.81 8.77
CA TYR A 166 12.13 28.87 8.11
C TYR A 166 11.20 29.89 7.49
N GLU A 167 11.48 31.17 7.66
CA GLU A 167 10.58 32.23 7.21
C GLU A 167 10.58 32.44 5.68
N ASN A 168 11.68 32.12 4.98
CA ASN A 168 11.80 32.41 3.55
C ASN A 168 12.38 31.26 2.74
N LEU A 169 11.54 30.46 2.08
CA LEU A 169 12.00 29.35 1.25
C LEU A 169 12.59 29.79 -0.12
N ASN A 170 12.51 31.07 -0.48
CA ASN A 170 12.91 31.54 -1.81
C ASN A 170 14.38 31.22 -2.12
N ASP A 171 15.28 31.53 -1.19
CA ASP A 171 16.72 31.32 -1.39
C ASP A 171 17.06 29.84 -1.48
N ILE A 172 16.41 29.02 -0.65
CA ILE A 172 16.56 27.57 -0.68
C ILE A 172 16.15 27.04 -2.06
N TYR A 173 14.93 27.34 -2.52
CA TYR A 173 14.43 26.89 -3.82
C TYR A 173 15.30 27.36 -4.98
N ARG A 174 15.73 28.62 -4.98
CA ARG A 174 16.65 29.16 -6.00
C ARG A 174 17.94 28.35 -6.08
N LEU A 175 18.57 28.07 -4.93
CA LEU A 175 19.80 27.30 -4.88
C LEU A 175 19.62 25.83 -5.28
N ILE A 176 18.44 25.26 -5.01
CA ILE A 176 18.12 23.90 -5.44
C ILE A 176 17.99 23.82 -6.96
N PHE A 177 17.24 24.76 -7.55
CA PHE A 177 16.97 24.73 -8.98
C PHE A 177 18.21 25.02 -9.83
N THR A 178 19.24 25.62 -9.24
CA THR A 178 20.55 25.82 -9.89
C THR A 178 21.48 24.60 -9.78
N LEU A 179 21.10 23.53 -9.07
CA LEU A 179 21.93 22.32 -8.99
C LEU A 179 21.95 21.59 -10.35
N PRO A 180 23.12 21.45 -11.01
CA PRO A 180 23.18 21.14 -12.44
C PRO A 180 22.76 19.71 -12.78
N THR A 181 23.04 18.75 -11.91
CA THR A 181 22.84 17.31 -12.18
C THR A 181 21.64 16.71 -11.45
N LEU A 182 20.89 17.54 -10.72
CA LEU A 182 19.84 17.08 -9.82
C LEU A 182 18.58 16.65 -10.57
N LYS A 183 18.29 15.35 -10.53
CA LYS A 183 17.08 14.76 -11.15
C LYS A 183 15.98 14.44 -10.16
N TRP A 184 16.33 14.05 -8.94
CA TRP A 184 15.39 13.65 -7.89
C TRP A 184 15.52 14.54 -6.67
N CYS A 185 14.40 15.10 -6.25
CA CYS A 185 14.39 16.11 -5.21
C CYS A 185 13.22 15.94 -4.24
N ARG A 186 13.50 15.90 -2.94
CA ARG A 186 12.49 15.78 -1.88
C ARG A 186 12.74 16.77 -0.75
N PHE A 187 11.72 17.56 -0.42
CA PHE A 187 11.75 18.53 0.67
C PHE A 187 10.71 18.24 1.72
N ILE A 188 11.12 18.34 2.98
CA ILE A 188 10.25 18.23 4.14
C ILE A 188 10.54 19.42 5.04
N PHE A 189 9.66 20.43 4.98
CA PHE A 189 9.76 21.61 5.83
C PHE A 189 8.61 21.55 6.83
N ASP A 190 8.94 21.66 8.11
CA ASP A 190 7.94 21.83 9.14
C ASP A 190 7.45 23.28 9.08
N ARG A 191 6.27 23.51 8.50
CA ARG A 191 5.69 24.85 8.42
C ARG A 191 4.18 24.77 8.47
N LYS A 192 3.60 25.54 9.40
CA LYS A 192 2.14 25.60 9.58
C LYS A 192 1.46 26.69 8.76
N ASN A 193 2.08 27.85 8.50
CA ASN A 193 1.38 28.97 7.84
C ASN A 193 2.35 29.95 7.18
N SER A 194 2.61 29.80 5.90
CA SER A 194 3.47 30.77 5.24
C SER A 194 3.44 30.72 3.75
N SER A 195 3.39 31.90 3.18
CA SER A 195 3.67 32.07 1.79
C SER A 195 5.16 32.24 1.52
N PHE A 196 5.57 31.92 0.30
CA PHE A 196 6.83 32.34 -0.27
C PHE A 196 6.58 32.94 -1.65
N SER A 197 7.37 33.92 -2.03
CA SER A 197 7.19 34.70 -3.27
C SER A 197 8.39 34.51 -4.20
N LEU A 198 8.46 33.33 -4.81
CA LEU A 198 9.41 33.13 -5.92
C LEU A 198 8.88 33.87 -7.16
N PRO A 199 9.75 34.52 -7.95
CA PRO A 199 9.37 34.98 -9.28
C PRO A 199 9.26 33.79 -10.24
N MET A 200 8.43 33.91 -11.27
CA MET A 200 8.35 32.94 -12.36
C MET A 200 9.72 32.75 -13.03
N ALA A 201 10.06 31.51 -13.36
CA ALA A 201 11.34 31.19 -13.98
C ALA A 201 11.44 31.82 -15.37
N ILE A 202 12.61 32.39 -15.67
CA ILE A 202 13.00 32.79 -17.03
C ILE A 202 13.75 31.62 -17.67
N ASN A 203 13.70 31.45 -19.01
CA ASN A 203 14.30 30.31 -19.74
C ASN A 203 15.72 29.90 -19.31
N LYS A 204 16.54 30.82 -18.79
CA LYS A 204 17.91 30.55 -18.32
C LYS A 204 18.01 29.89 -16.93
N GLN A 205 16.89 29.72 -16.21
CA GLN A 205 16.86 29.24 -14.82
C GLN A 205 16.23 27.85 -14.68
N GLN A 206 16.10 27.11 -15.78
CA GLN A 206 15.43 25.81 -15.78
C GLN A 206 16.31 24.73 -15.15
N SER A 207 15.73 24.02 -14.20
CA SER A 207 16.34 22.92 -13.47
C SER A 207 16.23 21.59 -14.23
N THR A 208 17.17 20.67 -13.96
CA THR A 208 17.19 19.31 -14.52
C THR A 208 16.30 18.31 -13.75
N ILE A 209 15.55 18.78 -12.76
CA ILE A 209 14.70 17.95 -11.91
C ILE A 209 13.59 17.26 -12.73
N GLU A 210 13.58 15.93 -12.63
CA GLU A 210 12.57 15.05 -13.24
C GLU A 210 11.58 14.52 -12.20
N TYR A 211 11.96 14.49 -10.91
CA TYR A 211 11.15 13.98 -9.80
C TYR A 211 11.15 14.98 -8.64
N LEU A 212 9.99 15.54 -8.33
CA LEU A 212 9.84 16.53 -7.26
C LEU A 212 8.82 16.07 -6.21
N SER A 213 9.23 16.06 -4.94
CA SER A 213 8.37 15.72 -3.80
C SER A 213 8.40 16.83 -2.76
N ILE A 214 7.27 17.52 -2.60
CA ILE A 214 7.11 18.67 -1.70
C ILE A 214 6.30 18.22 -0.49
N HIS A 215 6.90 18.31 0.70
CA HIS A 215 6.25 18.03 1.97
C HIS A 215 6.20 19.27 2.86
N HIS A 216 5.48 20.28 2.39
CA HIS A 216 5.06 21.43 3.19
C HIS A 216 3.82 22.05 2.56
N HIS A 217 3.17 22.93 3.30
CA HIS A 217 2.05 23.71 2.79
C HIS A 217 2.49 24.56 1.58
N CYS A 218 1.71 24.56 0.50
CA CYS A 218 1.91 25.46 -0.63
C CYS A 218 0.56 25.92 -1.18
N THR A 219 0.50 27.16 -1.65
CA THR A 219 -0.65 27.60 -2.44
C THR A 219 -0.49 27.17 -3.88
N LEU A 220 -1.58 27.30 -4.65
CA LEU A 220 -1.53 26.99 -6.06
C LEU A 220 -0.56 27.90 -6.82
N ASN A 221 -0.58 29.21 -6.58
CA ASN A 221 0.35 30.14 -7.23
C ASN A 221 1.81 29.77 -6.97
N GLU A 222 2.13 29.40 -5.73
CA GLU A 222 3.45 28.92 -5.34
C GLU A 222 3.87 27.66 -6.09
N LEU A 223 2.95 26.70 -6.23
CA LEU A 223 3.18 25.51 -7.01
C LEU A 223 3.46 25.83 -8.48
N TYR A 224 2.67 26.73 -9.09
CA TYR A 224 2.90 27.22 -10.46
C TYR A 224 4.30 27.79 -10.63
N THR A 225 4.73 28.62 -9.68
CA THR A 225 6.08 29.15 -9.72
C THR A 225 7.13 28.05 -9.62
N ILE A 226 7.00 27.12 -8.67
CA ILE A 226 7.94 26.00 -8.51
C ILE A 226 8.05 25.19 -9.81
N ILE A 227 6.91 24.78 -10.38
CA ILE A 227 6.93 23.94 -11.59
C ILE A 227 7.46 24.67 -12.82
N SER A 228 7.38 26.00 -12.86
CA SER A 228 8.00 26.80 -13.92
C SER A 228 9.53 26.64 -13.98
N TYR A 229 10.18 26.34 -12.85
CA TYR A 229 11.61 26.02 -12.79
C TYR A 229 11.92 24.58 -13.22
N THR A 230 10.93 23.69 -13.31
CA THR A 230 11.14 22.25 -13.58
C THR A 230 10.40 21.77 -14.84
N PRO A 231 10.78 22.24 -16.05
CA PRO A 231 10.07 21.87 -17.28
C PRO A 231 10.24 20.40 -17.66
N GLN A 232 11.29 19.72 -17.18
CA GLN A 232 11.57 18.31 -17.43
C GLN A 232 10.85 17.35 -16.46
N LEU A 233 9.94 17.90 -15.63
CA LEU A 233 9.30 17.14 -14.57
C LEU A 233 8.48 15.97 -15.12
N ARG A 234 8.81 14.76 -14.66
CA ARG A 234 8.08 13.52 -14.96
C ARG A 234 7.16 13.12 -13.84
N ARG A 235 7.54 13.40 -12.59
CA ARG A 235 6.74 13.05 -11.40
C ARG A 235 6.67 14.19 -10.40
N LEU A 236 5.45 14.54 -10.01
CA LEU A 236 5.17 15.51 -8.97
C LEU A 236 4.45 14.84 -7.80
N LYS A 237 4.93 15.06 -6.57
CA LYS A 237 4.28 14.60 -5.35
C LYS A 237 4.13 15.74 -4.35
N LEU A 238 2.90 16.06 -3.99
CA LEU A 238 2.53 17.02 -2.95
C LEU A 238 1.96 16.24 -1.77
N CYS A 239 2.67 16.27 -0.63
CA CYS A 239 2.33 15.44 0.53
C CYS A 239 1.57 16.19 1.63
N HIS A 240 1.52 17.51 1.55
CA HIS A 240 0.75 18.34 2.46
C HIS A 240 -0.32 19.11 1.69
N LYS A 241 -1.16 19.83 2.43
CA LYS A 241 -2.27 20.63 1.91
C LYS A 241 -1.79 21.57 0.79
N LEU A 242 -2.39 21.41 -0.38
CA LEU A 242 -2.43 22.41 -1.43
C LEU A 242 -3.66 23.30 -1.21
N GLU A 243 -3.45 24.59 -1.01
CA GLU A 243 -4.52 25.59 -0.98
C GLU A 243 -4.74 26.15 -2.39
N ILE A 244 -5.98 26.18 -2.85
CA ILE A 244 -6.33 26.79 -4.11
C ILE A 244 -6.66 28.26 -3.88
N ASP A 245 -5.84 29.14 -4.45
CA ASP A 245 -6.05 30.58 -4.40
C ASP A 245 -7.26 30.97 -5.28
N SER A 246 -8.00 32.00 -4.88
CA SER A 246 -9.16 32.54 -5.62
C SER A 246 -8.85 32.94 -7.06
N ASN A 247 -7.58 33.20 -7.37
CA ASN A 247 -7.08 33.60 -8.68
C ASN A 247 -6.82 32.43 -9.63
N ILE A 248 -7.21 31.19 -9.30
CA ILE A 248 -6.95 30.02 -10.15
C ILE A 248 -7.35 30.23 -11.61
N ARG A 249 -8.41 31.01 -11.89
CA ARG A 249 -8.90 31.26 -13.25
C ARG A 249 -7.94 32.11 -14.09
N THR A 250 -7.22 33.05 -13.49
CA THR A 250 -6.37 34.02 -14.21
C THR A 250 -4.97 33.50 -14.51
N ILE A 251 -4.53 32.42 -13.87
CA ILE A 251 -3.18 31.85 -14.05
C ILE A 251 -3.04 31.24 -15.45
N SER A 252 -2.00 31.58 -16.20
CA SER A 252 -1.73 30.95 -17.50
C SER A 252 -1.36 29.47 -17.34
N PRO A 253 -1.77 28.57 -18.26
CA PRO A 253 -1.38 27.17 -18.21
C PRO A 253 0.15 26.99 -18.26
N ILE A 254 0.68 26.04 -17.48
CA ILE A 254 2.09 25.61 -17.60
C ILE A 254 2.12 24.26 -18.27
N ILE A 255 2.73 24.22 -19.45
CA ILE A 255 2.85 22.98 -20.23
C ILE A 255 4.01 22.15 -19.65
N LEU A 256 3.68 21.13 -18.86
CA LEU A 256 4.63 20.12 -18.40
C LEU A 256 4.57 18.88 -19.30
N ALA A 257 5.17 18.97 -20.48
CA ALA A 257 5.03 17.95 -21.53
C ALA A 257 5.44 16.52 -21.08
N ASN A 258 6.37 16.41 -20.13
CA ASN A 258 6.89 15.12 -19.66
C ASN A 258 6.19 14.58 -18.40
N LEU A 259 5.22 15.31 -17.83
CA LEU A 259 4.61 14.97 -16.55
C LEU A 259 3.66 13.78 -16.69
N THR A 260 4.09 12.62 -16.21
CA THR A 260 3.36 11.36 -16.32
C THR A 260 2.76 10.89 -15.01
N ASN A 261 3.28 11.36 -13.86
CA ASN A 261 2.78 10.99 -12.54
C ASN A 261 2.53 12.21 -11.66
N VAL A 262 1.34 12.27 -11.06
CA VAL A 262 0.96 13.30 -10.11
C VAL A 262 0.33 12.66 -8.89
N SER A 263 0.79 13.06 -7.71
CA SER A 263 0.21 12.66 -6.43
C SER A 263 -0.04 13.90 -5.59
N ILE A 264 -1.28 14.17 -5.21
CA ILE A 264 -1.66 15.42 -4.52
C ILE A 264 -2.52 15.12 -3.30
N TYR A 265 -2.30 15.91 -2.24
CA TYR A 265 -3.15 15.98 -1.07
C TYR A 265 -3.86 17.34 -1.02
N MET A 266 -5.18 17.34 -1.12
CA MET A 266 -6.01 18.55 -1.17
C MET A 266 -6.93 18.63 0.04
N HIS A 267 -7.18 19.84 0.53
CA HIS A 267 -8.03 20.06 1.69
C HIS A 267 -8.91 21.29 1.45
N HIS A 268 -10.23 21.14 1.64
CA HIS A 268 -11.24 22.18 1.38
C HIS A 268 -11.25 22.73 -0.06
N VAL A 269 -10.90 21.90 -1.03
CA VAL A 269 -10.97 22.22 -2.46
C VAL A 269 -12.32 21.80 -3.02
N LYS A 270 -12.91 22.60 -3.91
CA LYS A 270 -14.10 22.22 -4.68
C LYS A 270 -13.73 21.47 -5.97
N PHE A 271 -14.65 20.68 -6.50
CA PHE A 271 -14.41 19.89 -7.71
C PHE A 271 -14.12 20.77 -8.94
N ASP A 272 -14.84 21.87 -9.11
CA ASP A 272 -14.65 22.80 -10.23
C ASP A 272 -13.28 23.48 -10.19
N GLU A 273 -12.81 23.85 -9.00
CA GLU A 273 -11.46 24.36 -8.76
C GLU A 273 -10.40 23.32 -9.12
N PHE A 274 -10.59 22.07 -8.69
CA PHE A 274 -9.72 20.95 -9.03
C PHE A 274 -9.69 20.67 -10.55
N GLU A 275 -10.83 20.72 -11.22
CA GLU A 275 -10.95 20.54 -12.67
C GLU A 275 -10.17 21.62 -13.43
N ILE A 276 -10.28 22.88 -13.02
CA ILE A 276 -9.49 23.98 -13.59
C ILE A 276 -8.00 23.74 -13.38
N PHE A 277 -7.61 23.30 -12.17
CA PHE A 277 -6.23 23.02 -11.82
C PHE A 277 -5.63 21.93 -12.71
N ILE A 278 -6.27 20.77 -12.79
CA ILE A 278 -5.76 19.62 -13.56
C ILE A 278 -5.62 19.95 -15.05
N ARG A 279 -6.59 20.68 -15.61
CA ARG A 279 -6.57 21.08 -17.03
C ARG A 279 -5.36 21.91 -17.41
N LYS A 280 -4.81 22.67 -16.47
CA LYS A 280 -3.69 23.58 -16.72
C LYS A 280 -2.31 22.92 -16.64
N ILE A 281 -2.23 21.68 -16.14
CA ILE A 281 -0.95 21.05 -15.78
C ILE A 281 -0.74 19.69 -16.48
N CYS A 282 -1.80 18.95 -16.81
CA CYS A 282 -1.71 17.48 -16.89
C CYS A 282 -2.18 16.84 -18.22
N SER A 283 -1.84 17.36 -19.39
CA SER A 283 -2.32 16.76 -20.66
C SER A 283 -1.68 15.40 -21.00
N THR A 284 -0.48 15.09 -20.48
CA THR A 284 0.26 13.82 -20.73
C THR A 284 0.24 12.86 -19.53
N LEU A 285 -0.66 13.09 -18.58
CA LEU A 285 -0.68 12.38 -17.32
C LEU A 285 -1.15 10.92 -17.49
N LYS A 286 -0.34 9.98 -16.99
CA LYS A 286 -0.63 8.54 -16.99
C LYS A 286 -1.08 8.02 -15.65
N ILE A 287 -0.61 8.61 -14.55
CA ILE A 287 -0.92 8.17 -13.19
C ILE A 287 -1.31 9.36 -12.34
N LEU A 288 -2.52 9.31 -11.79
CA LEU A 288 -3.06 10.34 -10.91
C LEU A 288 -3.42 9.73 -9.55
N HIS A 289 -2.87 10.28 -8.48
CA HIS A 289 -3.18 9.92 -7.11
C HIS A 289 -3.67 11.14 -6.35
N ILE A 290 -4.85 11.05 -5.77
CA ILE A 290 -5.49 12.18 -5.11
C ILE A 290 -6.00 11.74 -3.75
N ASN A 291 -5.60 12.48 -2.72
CA ASN A 291 -6.18 12.40 -1.39
C ASN A 291 -6.93 13.70 -1.15
N ILE A 292 -8.22 13.60 -0.85
CA ILE A 292 -9.13 14.74 -0.74
C ILE A 292 -9.75 14.72 0.65
N TYR A 293 -9.52 15.81 1.37
CA TYR A 293 -10.22 16.10 2.60
C TYR A 293 -11.14 17.31 2.33
N SER A 294 -12.33 17.06 1.80
CA SER A 294 -13.27 18.11 1.39
C SER A 294 -14.69 17.79 1.87
N GLN A 295 -15.57 18.78 1.78
CA GLN A 295 -17.01 18.64 1.99
C GLN A 295 -17.77 18.63 0.65
N ASP A 296 -17.06 18.83 -0.46
CA ASP A 296 -17.67 18.88 -1.77
C ASP A 296 -17.97 17.46 -2.27
N ILE A 297 -19.24 17.10 -2.19
CA ILE A 297 -19.76 15.79 -2.60
C ILE A 297 -19.61 15.53 -4.11
N ALA A 298 -19.32 16.56 -4.92
CA ALA A 298 -19.04 16.40 -6.34
C ALA A 298 -17.82 15.48 -6.61
N PHE A 299 -16.93 15.29 -5.63
CA PHE A 299 -15.85 14.30 -5.74
C PHE A 299 -16.32 12.84 -5.72
N LEU A 300 -17.56 12.59 -5.29
CA LEU A 300 -18.22 11.28 -5.32
C LEU A 300 -19.09 11.08 -6.56
N ASP A 301 -19.17 12.07 -7.45
CA ASP A 301 -19.89 11.98 -8.72
C ASP A 301 -19.00 11.34 -9.80
N ALA A 302 -19.32 10.10 -10.18
CA ALA A 302 -18.48 9.36 -11.12
C ALA A 302 -18.61 9.90 -12.55
N TYR A 303 -19.75 10.50 -12.92
CA TYR A 303 -19.95 11.09 -14.24
C TYR A 303 -19.07 12.34 -14.42
N GLN A 304 -18.94 13.17 -13.37
CA GLN A 304 -18.02 14.30 -13.39
C GLN A 304 -16.56 13.85 -13.56
N TRP A 305 -16.15 12.79 -12.87
CA TRP A 305 -14.83 12.18 -13.07
C TRP A 305 -14.64 11.64 -14.48
N GLU A 306 -15.59 10.86 -15.00
CA GLU A 306 -15.54 10.31 -16.36
C GLU A 306 -15.39 11.43 -17.41
N LYS A 307 -16.23 12.46 -17.32
CA LYS A 307 -16.17 13.63 -18.20
C LYS A 307 -14.83 14.36 -18.11
N LEU A 308 -14.30 14.56 -16.91
CA LEU A 308 -13.00 15.18 -16.70
C LEU A 308 -11.87 14.35 -17.32
N ILE A 309 -11.87 13.03 -17.09
CA ILE A 309 -10.82 12.13 -17.54
C ILE A 309 -10.84 12.01 -19.07
N LEU A 310 -12.00 11.77 -19.67
CA LEU A 310 -12.12 11.68 -21.13
C LEU A 310 -11.71 12.98 -21.83
N LYS A 311 -12.07 14.13 -21.26
CA LYS A 311 -11.80 15.44 -21.89
C LYS A 311 -10.38 15.95 -21.64
N SER A 312 -9.81 15.67 -20.47
CA SER A 312 -8.60 16.37 -20.00
C SER A 312 -7.45 15.46 -19.60
N LEU A 313 -7.69 14.16 -19.43
CA LEU A 313 -6.68 13.17 -19.05
C LEU A 313 -6.76 11.91 -19.95
N PRO A 314 -6.72 12.06 -21.29
CA PRO A 314 -6.98 10.94 -22.20
C PRO A 314 -5.93 9.81 -22.12
N GLN A 315 -4.74 10.11 -21.60
CA GLN A 315 -3.64 9.15 -21.44
C GLN A 315 -3.62 8.49 -20.04
N LEU A 316 -4.64 8.70 -19.20
CA LEU A 316 -4.65 8.21 -17.83
C LEU A 316 -4.80 6.67 -17.80
N GLU A 317 -3.74 5.99 -17.36
CA GLU A 317 -3.67 4.54 -17.24
C GLU A 317 -4.07 4.09 -15.82
N LYS A 318 -3.71 4.86 -14.79
CA LYS A 318 -4.00 4.52 -13.39
C LYS A 318 -4.55 5.71 -12.63
N PHE A 319 -5.70 5.50 -12.00
CA PHE A 319 -6.37 6.49 -11.19
C PHE A 319 -6.50 5.98 -9.75
N TYR A 320 -6.06 6.80 -8.80
CA TYR A 320 -6.20 6.55 -7.37
C TYR A 320 -6.90 7.75 -6.73
N LEU A 321 -8.08 7.53 -6.18
CA LEU A 321 -8.83 8.52 -5.43
C LEU A 321 -8.98 8.03 -3.99
N ARG A 322 -8.82 8.95 -3.05
CA ARG A 322 -9.17 8.75 -1.65
C ARG A 322 -9.87 9.99 -1.12
N TYR A 323 -11.17 9.89 -0.90
CA TYR A 323 -11.99 10.97 -0.35
C TYR A 323 -12.32 10.67 1.11
N TYR A 324 -12.03 11.61 2.00
CA TYR A 324 -12.23 11.49 3.43
C TYR A 324 -13.42 12.33 3.88
N GLU A 325 -14.36 11.67 4.54
CA GLU A 325 -15.51 12.28 5.18
C GLU A 325 -15.46 11.97 6.68
N ARG A 326 -15.42 12.98 7.56
CA ARG A 326 -15.32 12.72 9.02
C ARG A 326 -16.66 12.28 9.64
N ALA A 327 -16.56 11.40 10.64
CA ALA A 327 -17.67 10.87 11.41
C ALA A 327 -18.42 11.93 12.24
N ASP A 328 -17.71 12.89 12.85
CA ASP A 328 -18.31 14.00 13.64
C ASP A 328 -19.24 14.91 12.83
N ARG A 329 -19.18 14.75 11.50
CA ARG A 329 -19.90 15.52 10.51
C ARG A 329 -21.01 14.73 9.83
N VAL A 330 -21.13 13.44 10.12
CA VAL A 330 -22.13 12.57 9.47
C VAL A 330 -23.57 13.09 9.67
N TYR A 331 -23.84 13.76 10.79
CA TYR A 331 -25.15 14.35 11.10
C TYR A 331 -25.40 15.76 10.53
N LYS A 332 -24.36 16.46 10.04
CA LYS A 332 -24.44 17.90 9.74
C LYS A 332 -24.29 18.28 8.27
N TYR A 333 -23.93 17.34 7.40
CA TYR A 333 -23.53 17.64 6.03
C TYR A 333 -24.48 17.02 5.01
N PRO A 334 -24.61 17.64 3.82
CA PRO A 334 -25.47 17.13 2.77
C PRO A 334 -25.09 15.69 2.44
N ILE A 335 -26.11 14.84 2.37
CA ILE A 335 -25.99 13.48 1.88
C ILE A 335 -25.86 13.56 0.36
N TYR A 336 -24.99 12.73 -0.22
CA TYR A 336 -24.96 12.59 -1.67
C TYR A 336 -26.31 12.04 -2.13
N ASN A 337 -27.06 12.84 -2.89
CA ASN A 337 -28.39 12.50 -3.40
C ASN A 337 -28.38 12.20 -4.91
N GLY A 338 -27.22 11.90 -5.49
CA GLY A 338 -27.14 11.50 -6.89
C GLY A 338 -27.63 10.07 -7.11
N GLU A 339 -27.64 9.63 -8.36
CA GLU A 339 -28.00 8.25 -8.68
C GLU A 339 -27.00 7.28 -8.04
N PRO A 340 -27.45 6.18 -7.40
CA PRO A 340 -26.55 5.15 -6.90
C PRO A 340 -25.80 4.49 -8.07
N ASN A 341 -24.69 3.81 -7.80
CA ASN A 341 -23.97 2.97 -8.79
C ASN A 341 -23.27 3.72 -9.92
N GLN A 342 -22.73 4.90 -9.67
CA GLN A 342 -22.08 5.66 -10.73
C GLN A 342 -20.72 5.08 -11.19
N PHE A 343 -20.06 4.31 -10.32
CA PHE A 343 -18.73 3.74 -10.58
C PHE A 343 -18.73 2.36 -11.26
N ILE A 344 -19.86 1.96 -11.87
CA ILE A 344 -19.99 0.69 -12.60
C ILE A 344 -20.34 0.87 -14.09
N SER A 345 -20.25 2.09 -14.62
CA SER A 345 -20.37 2.31 -16.07
C SER A 345 -19.29 1.54 -16.84
N SER A 346 -19.50 1.30 -18.14
CA SER A 346 -18.52 0.64 -19.01
C SER A 346 -17.15 1.31 -18.95
N PHE A 347 -17.12 2.64 -18.78
CA PHE A 347 -15.88 3.41 -18.61
C PHE A 347 -15.01 2.91 -17.45
N TRP A 348 -15.60 2.63 -16.29
CA TRP A 348 -14.90 2.16 -15.08
C TRP A 348 -14.51 0.69 -15.21
N ILE A 349 -15.44 -0.13 -15.71
CA ILE A 349 -15.25 -1.58 -15.90
C ILE A 349 -14.12 -1.87 -16.89
N GLU A 350 -14.13 -1.24 -18.07
CA GLU A 350 -13.11 -1.45 -19.11
C GLU A 350 -11.72 -1.04 -18.63
N ARG A 351 -11.63 -0.03 -17.76
CA ARG A 351 -10.37 0.41 -17.15
C ARG A 351 -9.95 -0.42 -15.93
N GLN A 352 -10.80 -1.33 -15.48
CA GLN A 352 -10.60 -2.13 -14.26
C GLN A 352 -10.31 -1.23 -13.05
N TRP A 353 -11.00 -0.09 -12.96
CA TRP A 353 -10.95 0.79 -11.80
C TRP A 353 -12.15 0.49 -10.92
N VAL A 354 -11.89 0.12 -9.68
CA VAL A 354 -12.93 -0.29 -8.73
C VAL A 354 -13.13 0.78 -7.68
N PHE A 355 -14.38 0.90 -7.22
CA PHE A 355 -14.78 1.74 -6.12
C PHE A 355 -14.94 0.91 -4.85
N GLU A 356 -14.38 1.39 -3.75
CA GLU A 356 -14.47 0.75 -2.43
C GLU A 356 -14.73 1.82 -1.36
N ALA A 357 -15.34 1.42 -0.26
CA ALA A 357 -15.55 2.28 0.91
C ALA A 357 -14.95 1.63 2.15
N GLU A 358 -14.35 2.42 3.03
CA GLU A 358 -13.90 2.01 4.35
C GLU A 358 -14.56 2.89 5.41
N ILE A 359 -15.22 2.28 6.39
CA ILE A 359 -15.77 2.97 7.56
C ILE A 359 -14.85 2.68 8.75
N ASN A 360 -14.51 3.71 9.49
CA ASN A 360 -13.83 3.62 10.79
C ASN A 360 -14.47 4.58 11.80
N SER A 361 -14.08 4.46 13.07
CA SER A 361 -14.57 5.28 14.18
C SER A 361 -14.46 6.80 13.96
N GLU A 362 -13.58 7.27 13.07
CA GLU A 362 -13.32 8.69 12.83
C GLU A 362 -13.84 9.20 11.47
N SER A 363 -14.10 8.32 10.51
CA SER A 363 -14.35 8.70 9.12
C SER A 363 -14.91 7.60 8.23
N ILE A 364 -15.60 8.03 7.17
CA ILE A 364 -15.86 7.26 5.95
C ILE A 364 -14.80 7.65 4.93
N ILE A 365 -14.19 6.65 4.31
CA ILE A 365 -13.15 6.81 3.30
C ILE A 365 -13.62 6.14 2.03
N TYR A 366 -13.86 6.92 0.99
CA TYR A 366 -14.21 6.40 -0.33
C TYR A 366 -12.95 6.32 -1.19
N LEU A 367 -12.82 5.22 -1.92
CA LEU A 367 -11.61 4.84 -2.64
C LEU A 367 -11.95 4.52 -4.09
N VAL A 368 -11.10 4.98 -5.00
CA VAL A 368 -11.02 4.42 -6.35
C VAL A 368 -9.59 3.98 -6.58
N HIS A 369 -9.39 2.79 -7.13
CA HIS A 369 -8.06 2.32 -7.50
C HIS A 369 -8.14 1.27 -8.61
N PRO A 370 -7.02 0.98 -9.31
CA PRO A 370 -6.93 -0.17 -10.18
C PRO A 370 -7.19 -1.45 -9.40
N TYR A 371 -7.93 -2.36 -10.01
CA TYR A 371 -8.31 -3.62 -9.42
C TYR A 371 -7.09 -4.42 -8.93
N ARG A 372 -7.27 -5.08 -7.79
CA ARG A 372 -6.31 -6.02 -7.21
C ARG A 372 -7.05 -7.32 -6.90
N LYS A 373 -6.37 -8.44 -7.13
CA LYS A 373 -6.91 -9.78 -6.88
C LYS A 373 -7.44 -9.89 -5.44
N ARG A 374 -8.63 -10.44 -5.28
CA ARG A 374 -9.34 -10.62 -4.00
C ARG A 374 -9.05 -11.97 -3.38
N TRP A 375 -9.41 -12.11 -2.10
CA TRP A 375 -9.06 -13.29 -1.30
C TRP A 375 -9.92 -14.53 -1.63
N TYR A 376 -11.15 -14.34 -2.13
CA TYR A 376 -12.02 -15.44 -2.58
C TYR A 376 -11.64 -15.91 -3.99
N GLU A 377 -11.11 -15.07 -4.86
CA GLU A 377 -10.67 -15.41 -6.24
C GLU A 377 -9.46 -16.38 -6.30
N ASN A 378 -9.05 -16.93 -5.16
CA ASN A 378 -8.12 -18.06 -5.08
C ASN A 378 -8.82 -19.42 -5.11
N THR A 379 -10.14 -19.49 -4.91
CA THR A 379 -10.94 -20.64 -5.36
C THR A 379 -10.83 -20.67 -6.90
N GLN A 380 -10.57 -21.83 -7.47
CA GLN A 380 -10.14 -21.95 -8.86
C GLN A 380 -11.22 -21.45 -9.85
N ASP A 381 -11.12 -20.19 -10.28
CA ASP A 381 -11.71 -19.61 -11.50
C ASP A 381 -11.16 -20.28 -12.79
N LYS A 382 -11.16 -21.60 -12.86
CA LYS A 382 -10.83 -22.33 -14.10
C LYS A 382 -11.93 -23.28 -14.57
N ILE A 383 -12.99 -23.50 -13.78
CA ILE A 383 -14.04 -24.46 -14.16
C ILE A 383 -15.35 -23.78 -14.56
N CYS A 384 -15.61 -22.53 -14.14
CA CYS A 384 -16.71 -21.74 -14.68
C CYS A 384 -16.17 -20.52 -15.45
N ASN A 385 -16.11 -20.65 -16.77
CA ASN A 385 -15.97 -19.50 -17.67
C ASN A 385 -17.18 -18.57 -17.51
N SER A 386 -16.96 -17.35 -17.03
CA SER A 386 -17.74 -16.18 -17.46
C SER A 386 -16.97 -14.92 -17.08
N SER A 387 -17.11 -13.87 -17.89
CA SER A 387 -16.58 -12.53 -17.64
C SER A 387 -16.59 -12.17 -16.14
N ARG A 388 -15.44 -11.74 -15.60
CA ARG A 388 -15.41 -11.12 -14.27
C ARG A 388 -16.40 -9.98 -14.28
N ASP A 389 -17.47 -10.11 -13.49
CA ASP A 389 -18.50 -9.10 -13.42
C ASP A 389 -18.02 -7.96 -12.51
N PHE A 390 -17.17 -7.09 -13.08
CA PHE A 390 -16.68 -5.91 -12.38
C PHE A 390 -17.83 -4.97 -11.98
N SER A 391 -19.03 -5.11 -12.57
CA SER A 391 -20.20 -4.36 -12.14
C SER A 391 -20.64 -4.72 -10.71
N LYS A 392 -20.21 -5.88 -10.19
CA LYS A 392 -20.48 -6.35 -8.82
C LYS A 392 -19.24 -6.37 -7.93
N SER A 393 -18.34 -5.40 -8.13
CA SER A 393 -17.04 -5.37 -7.43
C SER A 393 -16.94 -4.33 -6.31
N ILE A 394 -18.02 -3.69 -5.89
CA ILE A 394 -17.93 -2.67 -4.83
C ILE A 394 -17.83 -3.32 -3.46
N ARG A 395 -16.79 -2.96 -2.70
CA ARG A 395 -16.52 -3.47 -1.36
C ARG A 395 -16.73 -2.40 -0.29
N LEU A 396 -17.35 -2.80 0.81
CA LEU A 396 -17.38 -2.06 2.06
C LEU A 396 -16.47 -2.74 3.10
N THR A 397 -15.55 -1.99 3.70
CA THR A 397 -14.68 -2.45 4.78
C THR A 397 -15.01 -1.74 6.09
N LEU A 398 -15.26 -2.48 7.16
CA LEU A 398 -15.52 -1.92 8.48
C LEU A 398 -14.30 -2.14 9.40
N LYS A 399 -13.75 -1.05 9.95
CA LYS A 399 -12.59 -1.07 10.87
C LYS A 399 -13.00 -0.40 12.19
N ASN A 400 -12.42 -0.80 13.32
CA ASN A 400 -12.69 -0.21 14.64
C ASN A 400 -14.19 -0.32 15.05
N VAL A 401 -14.73 -1.55 15.03
CA VAL A 401 -16.11 -1.96 15.37
C VAL A 401 -16.27 -2.35 16.87
N ASP A 402 -15.20 -2.45 17.65
CA ASP A 402 -15.21 -3.03 19.02
C ASP A 402 -15.89 -2.21 20.15
N SER A 403 -16.66 -1.13 19.89
CA SER A 403 -17.38 -0.41 20.96
C SER A 403 -18.88 -0.32 20.73
N ASP A 404 -19.66 -0.61 21.77
CA ASP A 404 -21.13 -0.50 21.78
C ASP A 404 -21.62 0.90 21.31
N ASP A 405 -20.84 1.96 21.56
CA ASP A 405 -21.15 3.34 21.15
C ASP A 405 -20.98 3.60 19.63
N ILE A 406 -20.51 2.62 18.84
CA ILE A 406 -20.22 2.77 17.40
C ILE A 406 -21.33 2.19 16.51
N GLU A 407 -22.28 1.42 17.03
CA GLU A 407 -23.32 0.75 16.24
C GLU A 407 -24.18 1.74 15.43
N GLU A 408 -24.73 2.77 16.09
CA GLU A 408 -25.52 3.81 15.41
C GLU A 408 -24.69 4.51 14.32
N LEU A 409 -23.43 4.82 14.62
CA LEU A 409 -22.52 5.46 13.68
C LEU A 409 -22.23 4.58 12.46
N LEU A 410 -22.05 3.26 12.64
CA LEU A 410 -21.84 2.32 11.54
C LEU A 410 -23.08 2.21 10.67
N THR A 411 -24.27 2.12 11.26
CA THR A 411 -25.53 2.06 10.52
C THR A 411 -25.74 3.33 9.69
N ILE A 412 -25.51 4.51 10.27
CA ILE A 412 -25.64 5.77 9.51
C ILE A 412 -24.55 5.89 8.43
N ALA A 413 -23.31 5.55 8.75
CA ALA A 413 -22.21 5.60 7.79
C ALA A 413 -22.44 4.63 6.62
N THR A 414 -22.96 3.43 6.89
CA THR A 414 -23.32 2.43 5.88
C THR A 414 -24.42 2.95 4.97
N ARG A 415 -25.48 3.56 5.54
CA ARG A 415 -26.54 4.21 4.75
C ARG A 415 -25.99 5.31 3.83
N ARG A 416 -25.00 6.07 4.29
CA ARG A 416 -24.36 7.12 3.46
C ARG A 416 -23.49 6.53 2.35
N VAL A 417 -22.79 5.43 2.59
CA VAL A 417 -22.09 4.70 1.51
C VAL A 417 -23.08 4.21 0.46
N LEU A 418 -24.24 3.70 0.87
CA LEU A 418 -25.28 3.21 -0.03
C LEU A 418 -25.90 4.29 -0.92
N THR A 419 -25.82 5.57 -0.54
CA THR A 419 -26.28 6.64 -1.44
C THR A 419 -25.31 6.89 -2.60
N VAL A 420 -24.07 6.43 -2.49
CA VAL A 420 -23.03 6.56 -3.52
C VAL A 420 -22.93 5.30 -4.37
N ALA A 421 -22.99 4.12 -3.73
CA ALA A 421 -22.70 2.86 -4.39
C ALA A 421 -23.40 1.66 -3.71
N GLN A 422 -23.89 0.72 -4.52
CA GLN A 422 -24.37 -0.59 -4.07
C GLN A 422 -23.18 -1.46 -3.68
N VAL A 423 -23.27 -2.13 -2.54
CA VAL A 423 -22.19 -2.94 -1.98
C VAL A 423 -22.47 -4.41 -2.26
N TYR A 424 -21.46 -5.13 -2.74
CA TYR A 424 -21.53 -6.56 -3.03
C TYR A 424 -20.62 -7.41 -2.13
N ASP A 425 -19.57 -6.80 -1.57
CA ASP A 425 -18.67 -7.46 -0.61
C ASP A 425 -18.57 -6.67 0.68
N LEU A 426 -18.75 -7.37 1.81
CA LEU A 426 -18.53 -6.83 3.14
C LEU A 426 -17.27 -7.47 3.76
N GLU A 427 -16.33 -6.65 4.24
CA GLU A 427 -15.10 -7.10 4.90
C GLU A 427 -14.93 -6.44 6.29
N ILE A 428 -14.66 -7.25 7.30
CA ILE A 428 -14.47 -6.83 8.70
C ILE A 428 -13.14 -7.41 9.19
N PRO A 429 -11.98 -6.78 8.88
CA PRO A 429 -10.70 -7.48 8.78
C PRO A 429 -9.90 -7.61 10.07
N LYS A 430 -10.29 -6.99 11.20
CA LYS A 430 -9.40 -6.92 12.37
C LYS A 430 -10.03 -7.05 13.75
N GLU A 431 -11.35 -7.25 13.84
CA GLU A 431 -12.08 -7.03 15.09
C GLU A 431 -13.22 -8.03 15.30
N LYS A 432 -13.70 -8.08 16.54
CA LYS A 432 -14.75 -9.01 16.94
C LYS A 432 -16.08 -8.29 16.74
N ILE A 433 -16.85 -8.67 15.73
CA ILE A 433 -18.17 -8.06 15.52
C ILE A 433 -19.24 -8.75 16.38
N PHE A 434 -20.11 -7.95 17.00
CA PHE A 434 -21.30 -8.42 17.69
C PHE A 434 -22.37 -8.87 16.69
N ILE A 435 -23.13 -9.89 17.06
CA ILE A 435 -24.18 -10.45 16.19
C ILE A 435 -25.22 -9.38 15.81
N GLY A 436 -25.73 -8.62 16.78
CA GLY A 436 -26.74 -7.57 16.53
C GLY A 436 -26.29 -6.60 15.45
N THR A 437 -25.09 -6.04 15.62
CA THR A 437 -24.47 -5.13 14.64
C THR A 437 -24.27 -5.77 13.28
N LEU A 438 -23.88 -7.04 13.21
CA LEU A 438 -23.75 -7.75 11.94
C LEU A 438 -25.11 -7.92 11.25
N ILE A 439 -26.17 -8.28 11.99
CA ILE A 439 -27.53 -8.41 11.48
C ILE A 439 -28.00 -7.07 10.91
N GLU A 440 -27.85 -5.98 11.68
CA GLU A 440 -28.24 -4.65 11.23
C GLU A 440 -27.53 -4.24 9.93
N ILE A 441 -26.21 -4.43 9.87
CA ILE A 441 -25.41 -4.06 8.71
C ILE A 441 -25.79 -4.92 7.50
N VAL A 442 -25.96 -6.24 7.66
CA VAL A 442 -26.39 -7.13 6.57
C VAL A 442 -27.78 -6.75 6.08
N ASN A 443 -28.70 -6.38 6.96
CA ASN A 443 -30.05 -5.92 6.60
C ASN A 443 -30.02 -4.63 5.75
N LEU A 444 -29.06 -3.73 6.00
CA LEU A 444 -28.88 -2.53 5.18
C LEU A 444 -28.31 -2.84 3.79
N LEU A 445 -27.70 -4.01 3.60
CA LEU A 445 -26.93 -4.36 2.43
C LEU A 445 -27.57 -5.56 1.68
N PRO A 446 -28.78 -5.45 1.11
CA PRO A 446 -29.53 -6.60 0.57
C PRO A 446 -28.88 -7.29 -0.64
N GLU A 447 -27.84 -6.72 -1.21
CA GLU A 447 -27.23 -7.14 -2.47
C GLU A 447 -25.82 -7.72 -2.28
N ILE A 448 -25.41 -7.94 -1.03
CA ILE A 448 -24.11 -8.55 -0.74
C ILE A 448 -24.10 -10.02 -1.13
N ASN A 449 -23.05 -10.41 -1.83
CA ASN A 449 -22.78 -11.80 -2.23
C ASN A 449 -21.65 -12.42 -1.39
N THR A 450 -20.74 -11.58 -0.89
CA THR A 450 -19.57 -12.01 -0.13
C THR A 450 -19.51 -11.36 1.24
N LEU A 451 -19.31 -12.18 2.27
CA LEU A 451 -19.13 -11.76 3.65
C LEU A 451 -17.79 -12.28 4.20
N LYS A 452 -16.90 -11.36 4.59
CA LYS A 452 -15.66 -11.69 5.31
C LYS A 452 -15.65 -11.07 6.68
N ILE A 453 -15.43 -11.91 7.69
CA ILE A 453 -15.40 -11.52 9.09
C ILE A 453 -14.10 -12.03 9.71
N HIS A 454 -13.43 -11.20 10.52
CA HIS A 454 -12.25 -11.65 11.25
C HIS A 454 -12.63 -12.66 12.33
N SER A 455 -13.54 -12.30 13.24
CA SER A 455 -14.10 -13.20 14.24
C SER A 455 -15.46 -12.72 14.74
N LEU A 456 -16.31 -13.62 15.24
CA LEU A 456 -17.62 -13.31 15.78
C LEU A 456 -17.62 -13.27 17.31
N SER A 457 -18.51 -12.44 17.89
CA SER A 457 -18.79 -12.42 19.33
C SER A 457 -20.12 -13.07 19.65
N LEU A 458 -20.06 -14.32 20.11
CA LEU A 458 -21.22 -15.04 20.65
C LEU A 458 -21.41 -14.84 22.17
N TYR A 459 -20.74 -13.86 22.81
CA TYR A 459 -20.73 -13.73 24.28
C TYR A 459 -22.16 -13.63 24.86
N GLU A 460 -22.55 -14.71 25.52
CA GLU A 460 -23.81 -14.98 26.23
C GLU A 460 -25.09 -14.84 25.39
N PRO A 461 -26.15 -15.60 25.69
CA PRO A 461 -27.42 -15.47 24.98
C PRO A 461 -28.07 -14.15 25.43
N ARG A 462 -27.60 -13.02 24.89
CA ARG A 462 -28.54 -11.99 24.49
C ARG A 462 -29.41 -12.67 23.44
N MET A 463 -30.47 -13.32 23.93
CA MET A 463 -31.65 -13.65 23.15
C MET A 463 -31.83 -12.47 22.22
N LEU A 464 -31.64 -12.68 20.90
CA LEU A 464 -31.92 -11.65 19.91
C LEU A 464 -33.18 -10.93 20.38
N ASN A 465 -33.09 -9.63 20.58
CA ASN A 465 -34.23 -8.88 21.06
C ASN A 465 -35.35 -9.01 20.00
N SER A 466 -36.58 -8.64 20.34
CA SER A 466 -37.72 -8.84 19.42
C SER A 466 -37.50 -8.18 18.06
N GLU A 467 -36.78 -7.06 18.01
CA GLU A 467 -36.48 -6.32 16.78
C GLU A 467 -35.39 -7.02 15.95
N GLU A 468 -34.31 -7.47 16.60
CA GLU A 468 -33.25 -8.28 15.98
C GLU A 468 -33.80 -9.58 15.42
N ARG A 469 -34.75 -10.26 16.11
CA ARG A 469 -35.39 -11.48 15.58
C ARG A 469 -36.22 -11.23 14.34
N CYS A 470 -37.01 -10.15 14.33
CA CYS A 470 -37.80 -9.77 13.17
C CYS A 470 -36.88 -9.47 11.99
N THR A 471 -35.81 -8.72 12.23
CA THR A 471 -34.81 -8.35 11.21
C THR A 471 -34.05 -9.57 10.70
N PHE A 472 -33.64 -10.47 11.59
CA PHE A 472 -32.98 -11.72 11.24
C PHE A 472 -33.88 -12.59 10.35
N SER A 473 -35.17 -12.67 10.67
CA SER A 473 -36.14 -13.38 9.83
C SER A 473 -36.27 -12.75 8.44
N SER A 474 -36.27 -11.42 8.32
CA SER A 474 -36.35 -10.76 7.01
C SER A 474 -35.08 -10.92 6.17
N ILE A 475 -33.89 -10.95 6.81
CA ILE A 475 -32.63 -11.20 6.11
C ILE A 475 -32.62 -12.60 5.52
N LYS A 476 -33.12 -13.61 6.25
CA LYS A 476 -33.16 -14.99 5.77
C LYS A 476 -33.86 -15.12 4.42
N ASP A 477 -34.93 -14.36 4.21
CA ASP A 477 -35.70 -14.42 2.97
C ASP A 477 -35.09 -13.58 1.83
N THR A 478 -34.16 -12.68 2.14
CA THR A 478 -33.65 -11.67 1.18
C THR A 478 -32.15 -11.74 0.91
N SER A 479 -31.39 -12.45 1.75
CA SER A 479 -29.94 -12.57 1.68
C SER A 479 -29.51 -13.22 0.36
N LYS A 480 -28.50 -12.64 -0.30
CA LYS A 480 -27.87 -13.18 -1.51
C LYS A 480 -26.43 -13.66 -1.26
N ILE A 481 -26.06 -13.81 0.01
CA ILE A 481 -24.70 -14.15 0.41
C ILE A 481 -24.42 -15.62 0.06
N THR A 482 -23.55 -15.82 -0.93
CA THR A 482 -23.10 -17.15 -1.36
C THR A 482 -21.72 -17.49 -0.81
N ASN A 483 -20.89 -16.48 -0.48
CA ASN A 483 -19.51 -16.69 -0.06
C ASN A 483 -19.25 -16.11 1.33
N VAL A 484 -18.99 -16.99 2.30
CA VAL A 484 -18.70 -16.58 3.67
C VAL A 484 -17.27 -17.00 4.04
N TYR A 485 -16.52 -16.06 4.60
CA TYR A 485 -15.16 -16.28 5.09
C TYR A 485 -15.00 -15.77 6.51
N LEU A 486 -14.73 -16.71 7.42
CA LEU A 486 -14.45 -16.44 8.82
C LEU A 486 -12.96 -16.64 9.08
N GLU A 487 -12.21 -15.56 9.30
CA GLU A 487 -10.75 -15.65 9.45
C GLU A 487 -10.35 -16.45 10.70
N LYS A 488 -11.12 -16.31 11.78
CA LYS A 488 -10.95 -17.00 13.05
C LYS A 488 -12.29 -17.47 13.60
N MET A 489 -12.43 -18.78 13.70
CA MET A 489 -13.54 -19.46 14.34
C MET A 489 -13.19 -19.76 15.81
N ASN A 490 -13.93 -19.20 16.76
CA ASN A 490 -13.75 -19.40 18.19
C ASN A 490 -14.65 -20.49 18.76
N GLU A 491 -15.87 -20.60 18.23
CA GLU A 491 -16.95 -21.44 18.74
C GLU A 491 -17.65 -22.13 17.57
N ILE A 492 -18.22 -23.31 17.79
CA ILE A 492 -18.79 -24.10 16.70
C ILE A 492 -20.14 -23.55 16.24
N GLU A 493 -20.84 -22.91 17.18
CA GLU A 493 -22.10 -22.20 17.02
C GLU A 493 -21.98 -21.00 16.06
N GLU A 494 -20.77 -20.48 15.82
CA GLU A 494 -20.54 -19.40 14.85
C GLU A 494 -20.92 -19.85 13.43
N PHE A 495 -20.70 -21.13 13.11
CA PHE A 495 -21.14 -21.69 11.83
C PHE A 495 -22.67 -21.73 11.75
N SER A 496 -23.35 -22.20 12.80
CA SER A 496 -24.82 -22.29 12.81
C SER A 496 -25.47 -20.93 12.67
N PHE A 497 -24.95 -19.93 13.37
CA PHE A 497 -25.42 -18.56 13.20
C PHE A 497 -25.23 -18.06 11.76
N LEU A 498 -24.05 -18.25 11.17
CA LEU A 498 -23.77 -17.81 9.80
C LEU A 498 -24.59 -18.57 8.75
N SER A 499 -24.84 -19.87 8.94
CA SER A 499 -25.70 -20.65 8.04
C SER A 499 -27.16 -20.24 8.13
N GLU A 500 -27.62 -19.79 9.29
CA GLU A 500 -28.98 -19.24 9.45
C GLU A 500 -29.11 -17.83 8.87
N LEU A 501 -28.06 -16.99 9.03
CA LEU A 501 -28.01 -15.64 8.45
C LEU A 501 -27.86 -15.66 6.92
N CYS A 502 -27.16 -16.67 6.39
CA CYS A 502 -26.83 -16.81 4.96
C CYS A 502 -27.37 -18.15 4.44
N PRO A 503 -28.70 -18.28 4.23
CA PRO A 503 -29.30 -19.57 3.86
C PRO A 503 -28.85 -20.08 2.47
N TYR A 504 -28.44 -19.19 1.56
CA TYR A 504 -27.94 -19.53 0.23
C TYR A 504 -26.40 -19.60 0.17
N MET A 505 -25.74 -19.81 1.30
CA MET A 505 -24.29 -19.90 1.37
C MET A 505 -23.78 -21.13 0.59
N GLU A 506 -23.07 -20.90 -0.51
CA GLU A 506 -22.46 -21.92 -1.36
C GLU A 506 -21.05 -22.33 -0.89
N SER A 507 -20.32 -21.37 -0.31
CA SER A 507 -18.93 -21.54 0.12
C SER A 507 -18.69 -20.99 1.51
N PHE A 508 -18.13 -21.82 2.39
CA PHE A 508 -17.68 -21.43 3.72
C PHE A 508 -16.18 -21.67 3.91
N LYS A 509 -15.44 -20.60 4.21
CA LYS A 509 -13.98 -20.63 4.42
C LYS A 509 -13.61 -20.27 5.85
N VAL A 510 -12.63 -20.96 6.41
CA VAL A 510 -12.04 -20.67 7.73
C VAL A 510 -10.51 -20.71 7.71
N ASP A 511 -9.86 -19.68 8.26
CA ASP A 511 -8.38 -19.57 8.27
C ASP A 511 -7.74 -20.04 9.59
N TYR A 512 -8.48 -20.01 10.70
CA TYR A 512 -7.98 -20.47 11.99
C TYR A 512 -9.13 -20.96 12.86
N ILE A 513 -8.97 -22.14 13.45
CA ILE A 513 -9.94 -22.74 14.38
C ILE A 513 -9.27 -22.75 15.76
N LYS A 514 -9.82 -21.98 16.71
CA LYS A 514 -9.21 -21.79 18.03
C LYS A 514 -9.63 -22.92 18.98
N HIS A 515 -8.69 -23.79 19.38
CA HIS A 515 -8.87 -24.82 20.41
C HIS A 515 -10.01 -25.84 20.17
N ILE A 516 -10.54 -25.96 18.95
CA ILE A 516 -11.53 -26.98 18.57
C ILE A 516 -10.87 -28.03 17.68
N ASP A 517 -11.16 -29.30 17.94
CA ASP A 517 -10.71 -30.40 17.07
C ASP A 517 -11.33 -30.25 15.68
N PHE A 518 -10.50 -30.22 14.64
CA PHE A 518 -10.94 -30.04 13.27
C PHE A 518 -11.97 -31.09 12.79
N LYS A 519 -11.82 -32.35 13.21
CA LYS A 519 -12.78 -33.40 12.84
C LYS A 519 -14.12 -33.17 13.53
N PHE A 520 -14.10 -32.68 14.77
CA PHE A 520 -15.31 -32.29 15.48
C PHE A 520 -16.03 -31.15 14.76
N VAL A 521 -15.30 -30.11 14.32
CA VAL A 521 -15.85 -29.01 13.50
C VAL A 521 -16.52 -29.54 12.23
N LEU A 522 -15.83 -30.39 11.47
CA LEU A 522 -16.40 -30.95 10.23
C LEU A 522 -17.66 -31.78 10.50
N ARG A 523 -17.63 -32.68 11.49
CA ARG A 523 -18.79 -33.51 11.83
C ARG A 523 -20.00 -32.66 12.20
N TYR A 524 -19.79 -31.60 12.96
CA TYR A 524 -20.85 -30.67 13.30
C TYR A 524 -21.40 -29.94 12.09
N ILE A 525 -20.53 -29.36 11.25
CA ILE A 525 -20.93 -28.66 10.03
C ILE A 525 -21.79 -29.57 9.16
N PHE A 526 -21.34 -30.80 8.91
CA PHE A 526 -22.11 -31.74 8.11
C PHE A 526 -23.41 -32.19 8.74
N LYS A 527 -23.42 -32.41 10.07
CA LYS A 527 -24.66 -32.70 10.80
C LYS A 527 -25.66 -31.55 10.64
N LYS A 528 -25.19 -30.31 10.79
CA LYS A 528 -26.02 -29.10 10.70
C LYS A 528 -26.55 -28.87 9.28
N ILE A 529 -25.73 -29.07 8.25
CA ILE A 529 -26.17 -29.04 6.84
C ILE A 529 -27.34 -30.02 6.62
N LYS A 530 -27.22 -31.24 7.15
CA LYS A 530 -28.26 -32.27 7.03
C LYS A 530 -29.53 -31.97 7.84
N GLU A 531 -29.39 -31.31 8.98
CA GLU A 531 -30.53 -30.94 9.85
C GLU A 531 -31.28 -29.71 9.33
N ASP A 532 -30.56 -28.73 8.77
CA ASP A 532 -31.13 -27.45 8.33
C ASP A 532 -31.57 -27.45 6.85
N CYS A 533 -31.37 -28.54 6.12
CA CYS A 533 -31.59 -28.64 4.66
C CYS A 533 -30.90 -27.50 3.89
N ASN A 534 -29.68 -27.12 4.30
CA ASN A 534 -28.89 -26.13 3.56
C ASN A 534 -28.22 -26.83 2.37
N ASP A 535 -29.01 -27.03 1.32
CA ASP A 535 -28.59 -27.77 0.13
C ASP A 535 -27.63 -26.94 -0.76
N CYS A 536 -27.53 -25.63 -0.54
CA CYS A 536 -26.69 -24.73 -1.33
C CYS A 536 -25.20 -24.86 -1.01
N LEU A 537 -24.84 -25.17 0.24
CA LEU A 537 -23.44 -25.26 0.64
C LEU A 537 -22.78 -26.44 -0.06
N CYS A 538 -21.79 -26.17 -0.91
CA CYS A 538 -21.10 -27.15 -1.72
C CYS A 538 -19.57 -27.08 -1.56
N VAL A 539 -19.04 -26.03 -0.93
CA VAL A 539 -17.60 -25.83 -0.73
C VAL A 539 -17.27 -25.50 0.72
N LEU A 540 -16.36 -26.28 1.31
CA LEU A 540 -15.69 -25.95 2.56
C LEU A 540 -14.19 -25.76 2.34
N CYS A 541 -13.64 -24.68 2.89
CA CYS A 541 -12.21 -24.39 2.82
C CYS A 541 -11.63 -24.13 4.20
N PHE A 542 -10.64 -24.91 4.62
CA PHE A 542 -9.99 -24.76 5.92
C PHE A 542 -8.49 -24.61 5.77
N ARG A 543 -7.91 -23.62 6.44
CA ARG A 543 -6.46 -23.53 6.59
C ARG A 543 -6.00 -24.37 7.76
N ILE A 544 -5.15 -25.35 7.48
CA ILE A 544 -4.55 -26.26 8.44
C ILE A 544 -3.05 -26.33 8.13
N PRO A 545 -2.20 -25.53 8.79
CA PRO A 545 -0.77 -25.48 8.49
C PRO A 545 -0.04 -26.83 8.62
N THR A 546 -0.60 -27.75 9.41
CA THR A 546 -0.05 -29.08 9.66
C THR A 546 -0.66 -30.16 8.77
N VAL A 547 -1.43 -29.80 7.73
CA VAL A 547 -2.08 -30.81 6.87
C VAL A 547 -1.05 -31.65 6.12
N ASP A 548 -1.25 -32.96 6.17
CA ASP A 548 -0.54 -33.95 5.38
C ASP A 548 -1.52 -34.89 4.64
N ASP A 549 -0.98 -35.76 3.79
CA ASP A 549 -1.79 -36.69 3.01
C ASP A 549 -2.46 -37.75 3.90
N GLU A 550 -1.91 -38.02 5.09
CA GLU A 550 -2.53 -38.90 6.10
C GLU A 550 -3.83 -38.32 6.61
N MET A 551 -3.85 -37.02 6.92
CA MET A 551 -5.04 -36.29 7.34
C MET A 551 -6.12 -36.34 6.26
N ILE A 552 -5.78 -36.09 5.01
CA ILE A 552 -6.72 -36.19 3.87
C ILE A 552 -7.31 -37.61 3.79
N ARG A 553 -6.49 -38.66 3.95
CA ARG A 553 -6.98 -40.05 3.93
C ARG A 553 -7.90 -40.36 5.10
N LYS A 554 -7.59 -39.86 6.30
CA LYS A 554 -8.44 -39.98 7.50
C LYS A 554 -9.78 -39.28 7.31
N LEU A 555 -9.80 -38.11 6.68
CA LEU A 555 -11.03 -37.39 6.34
C LEU A 555 -11.90 -38.16 5.35
N LYS A 556 -11.30 -38.68 4.26
CA LYS A 556 -12.01 -39.54 3.31
C LYS A 556 -12.63 -40.78 3.98
N ARG A 557 -11.86 -41.44 4.86
CA ARG A 557 -12.37 -42.59 5.63
C ARG A 557 -13.54 -42.20 6.53
N MET A 558 -13.45 -41.06 7.23
CA MET A 558 -14.52 -40.54 8.07
C MET A 558 -15.80 -40.28 7.26
N ILE A 559 -15.71 -39.50 6.18
CA ILE A 559 -16.85 -39.15 5.32
C ILE A 559 -17.51 -40.41 4.73
N ASN A 560 -16.71 -41.38 4.26
CA ASN A 560 -17.23 -42.62 3.69
C ASN A 560 -17.86 -43.54 4.74
N PHE A 561 -17.23 -43.69 5.91
CA PHE A 561 -17.71 -44.58 6.97
C PHE A 561 -19.02 -44.06 7.57
N GLU A 562 -19.09 -42.75 7.81
CA GLU A 562 -20.26 -42.07 8.37
C GLU A 562 -21.32 -41.74 7.30
N LYS A 563 -21.04 -42.02 6.01
CA LYS A 563 -21.90 -41.73 4.84
C LYS A 563 -22.41 -40.29 4.84
N ILE A 564 -21.48 -39.36 5.06
CA ILE A 564 -21.79 -37.95 5.29
C ILE A 564 -22.09 -37.21 3.99
N LEU A 565 -21.25 -37.42 2.96
CA LEU A 565 -21.36 -36.80 1.65
C LEU A 565 -21.29 -37.85 0.55
N PHE A 566 -21.93 -37.56 -0.58
CA PHE A 566 -21.83 -38.32 -1.81
C PHE A 566 -21.18 -37.42 -2.89
N ASN A 567 -20.51 -38.01 -3.88
CA ASN A 567 -19.85 -37.28 -4.99
C ASN A 567 -18.94 -36.11 -4.55
N TYR A 568 -18.14 -36.31 -3.50
CA TYR A 568 -17.25 -35.27 -2.97
C TYR A 568 -15.81 -35.41 -3.48
N THR A 569 -15.10 -34.28 -3.55
CA THR A 569 -13.66 -34.22 -3.76
C THR A 569 -12.98 -33.52 -2.59
N ILE A 570 -11.80 -34.00 -2.20
CA ILE A 570 -10.95 -33.33 -1.22
C ILE A 570 -9.63 -32.99 -1.90
N LYS A 571 -9.31 -31.70 -1.95
CA LYS A 571 -8.08 -31.17 -2.55
C LYS A 571 -7.26 -30.45 -1.48
N ARG A 572 -5.94 -30.64 -1.54
CA ARG A 572 -4.99 -29.87 -0.75
C ARG A 572 -4.30 -28.85 -1.65
N VAL A 573 -4.33 -27.58 -1.27
CA VAL A 573 -3.57 -26.51 -1.92
C VAL A 573 -2.79 -25.78 -0.84
N THR A 574 -1.46 -25.95 -0.83
CA THR A 574 -0.57 -25.44 0.23
C THR A 574 -1.01 -25.88 1.65
N ASP A 575 -1.46 -24.92 2.46
CA ASP A 575 -1.93 -25.10 3.84
C ASP A 575 -3.46 -25.20 3.90
N TYR A 576 -4.15 -25.26 2.77
CA TYR A 576 -5.60 -25.30 2.69
C TYR A 576 -6.12 -26.68 2.28
N ILE A 577 -7.20 -27.10 2.94
CA ILE A 577 -8.03 -28.24 2.56
C ILE A 577 -9.32 -27.69 1.97
N TYR A 578 -9.64 -28.12 0.76
CA TYR A 578 -10.91 -27.88 0.08
C TYR A 578 -11.71 -29.18 0.09
N ILE A 579 -12.96 -29.11 0.52
CA ILE A 579 -13.94 -30.19 0.42
C ILE A 579 -15.06 -29.65 -0.45
N GLU A 580 -15.23 -30.23 -1.63
CA GLU A 580 -16.22 -29.83 -2.63
C GLU A 580 -17.16 -31.00 -2.89
N TRP A 581 -18.47 -30.78 -3.04
CA TRP A 581 -19.43 -31.81 -3.42
C TRP A 581 -20.51 -31.23 -4.34
N GLU A 582 -21.20 -32.09 -5.08
CA GLU A 582 -22.33 -31.69 -5.93
C GLU A 582 -23.63 -31.63 -5.09
N GLU A 583 -24.51 -30.69 -5.43
CA GLU A 583 -25.87 -30.62 -4.87
C GLU A 583 -26.64 -31.92 -5.17
N PHE A 584 -27.58 -32.26 -4.28
CA PHE A 584 -28.40 -33.47 -4.39
C PHE A 584 -29.60 -33.32 -5.33
#